data_AF-A0A917VXK1-F1
#
_entry.id   AF-A0A917VXK1-F1
#
_cell.length_a   1.000
_cell.length_b   1.000
_cell.length_c   1.000
_cell.angle_alpha   90.00
_cell.angle_beta   90.00
_cell.angle_gamma   90.00
#
_symmetry.space_group_name_H-M   'P 1'
#
loop_
_entity.id
_entity.type
_entity.pdbx_description
1 polymer ?
#
loop_
_entity_poly.entity_id
_entity_poly.type
_entity_poly.pdbx_seq_one_letter_code
_entity_poly.pdbx_strand_id
1 'polypeptide(L)'
;MGAAVGGWAAGSAIFHAVYEDQPAPPVTSEIDPAVERLAEMSPFLRQQLADLRAEGWTIGYGAIDSLGATRMKSKTIVINESLKNDPLEATSVLAHEVGHAYPGRFDVEPLSPRSDEDYDDWLERNLWLRRLSEAESELVAAQVRSEIRSGGGPDIGRVEDYTVGLYHAIGAGVLSRDEARERMTEHLDWYSFEYYRSEHEKLWDRQYADTHGPSVERWDRAGSSGPPKMPQPIPETSNPYQ
;
A
#
# COMPACT_ATOMS: atom_id res chain seq x y z
N MET A 1 18.51 1.29 39.10
CA MET A 1 18.98 1.88 37.84
C MET A 1 19.36 0.75 36.91
N GLY A 2 18.86 0.78 35.67
CA GLY A 2 19.19 -0.21 34.62
C GLY A 2 17.95 -0.86 34.01
N ALA A 3 17.17 -0.08 33.26
CA ALA A 3 16.19 -0.64 32.33
C ALA A 3 16.91 -0.94 31.01
N ALA A 4 16.84 -2.19 30.57
CA ALA A 4 17.25 -2.59 29.23
C ALA A 4 16.16 -2.17 28.26
N VAL A 5 16.50 -1.27 27.34
CA VAL A 5 15.65 -0.88 26.22
C VAL A 5 15.88 -1.93 25.13
N GLY A 6 14.92 -2.84 24.98
CA GLY A 6 14.90 -3.82 23.90
C GLY A 6 14.64 -3.11 22.58
N GLY A 7 15.60 -3.20 21.66
CA GLY A 7 15.48 -2.69 20.30
C GLY A 7 14.41 -3.44 19.52
N TRP A 8 13.59 -2.69 18.80
CA TRP A 8 12.70 -3.24 17.78
C TRP A 8 13.48 -3.30 16.47
N ALA A 9 13.60 -4.52 15.95
CA ALA A 9 14.26 -4.80 14.69
C ALA A 9 13.34 -4.48 13.51
N ALA A 10 14.02 -4.10 12.44
CA ALA A 10 13.55 -3.78 11.10
C ALA A 10 12.55 -4.76 10.47
N GLY A 11 11.72 -4.20 9.57
CA GLY A 11 11.07 -4.92 8.46
C GLY A 11 9.60 -5.25 8.70
N SER A 12 8.70 -4.27 8.59
CA SER A 12 7.26 -4.52 8.52
C SER A 12 6.78 -4.36 7.07
N ALA A 13 7.34 -5.17 6.17
CA ALA A 13 6.84 -5.37 4.82
C ALA A 13 5.38 -5.88 4.91
N ILE A 14 4.42 -5.00 4.67
CA ILE A 14 3.01 -5.38 4.70
C ILE A 14 2.66 -6.08 3.39
N PHE A 15 2.31 -7.35 3.47
CA PHE A 15 1.70 -8.07 2.36
C PHE A 15 0.25 -7.63 2.22
N HIS A 16 0.01 -6.48 1.58
CA HIS A 16 -1.31 -6.13 1.07
C HIS A 16 -1.42 -6.67 -0.34
N ALA A 17 -2.48 -7.41 -0.60
CA ALA A 17 -2.78 -7.90 -1.93
C ALA A 17 -4.06 -7.20 -2.39
N VAL A 18 -3.91 -6.36 -3.41
CA VAL A 18 -5.03 -5.87 -4.21
C VAL A 18 -5.25 -6.90 -5.33
N TYR A 19 -6.23 -7.79 -5.12
CA TYR A 19 -6.56 -8.82 -6.09
C TYR A 19 -7.60 -8.25 -7.06
N GLU A 20 -7.15 -7.72 -8.19
CA GLU A 20 -8.07 -7.11 -9.17
C GLU A 20 -8.89 -8.13 -9.96
N ASP A 21 -8.49 -9.41 -9.97
CA ASP A 21 -9.14 -10.44 -10.81
C ASP A 21 -9.60 -11.72 -10.08
N GLN A 22 -9.43 -11.81 -8.75
CA GLN A 22 -10.02 -12.90 -7.94
C GLN A 22 -11.37 -12.46 -7.34
N PRO A 23 -12.34 -13.39 -7.16
CA PRO A 23 -13.55 -13.09 -6.40
C PRO A 23 -13.15 -12.56 -5.03
N ALA A 24 -13.79 -11.47 -4.59
CA ALA A 24 -13.48 -10.91 -3.29
C ALA A 24 -13.70 -11.95 -2.19
N PRO A 25 -12.77 -12.02 -1.21
CA PRO A 25 -13.03 -12.76 0.01
C PRO A 25 -14.36 -12.28 0.61
N PRO A 26 -15.25 -13.18 1.06
CA PRO A 26 -16.51 -12.76 1.61
C PRO A 26 -16.28 -11.97 2.90
N VAL A 27 -16.96 -10.83 3.02
CA VAL A 27 -17.13 -10.17 4.32
C VAL A 27 -18.07 -11.03 5.16
N THR A 28 -17.57 -11.52 6.30
CA THR A 28 -18.30 -12.42 7.21
C THR A 28 -18.98 -11.67 8.35
N SER A 29 -18.55 -10.44 8.64
CA SER A 29 -19.19 -9.55 9.62
C SER A 29 -18.84 -8.09 9.37
N GLU A 30 -19.69 -7.16 9.81
CA GLU A 30 -19.40 -5.72 9.78
C GLU A 30 -18.20 -5.36 10.68
N ILE A 31 -17.63 -4.17 10.47
CA ILE A 31 -16.59 -3.64 11.36
C ILE A 31 -17.16 -3.36 12.76
N ASP A 32 -16.34 -3.53 13.79
CA ASP A 32 -16.82 -3.42 15.17
C ASP A 32 -17.17 -1.97 15.53
N PRO A 33 -18.14 -1.74 16.45
CA PRO A 33 -18.48 -0.39 16.91
C PRO A 33 -17.30 0.40 17.50
N ALA A 34 -16.25 -0.29 17.95
CA ALA A 34 -15.02 0.37 18.43
C ALA A 34 -14.20 0.97 17.28
N VAL A 35 -14.09 0.26 16.14
CA VAL A 35 -13.44 0.75 14.92
C VAL A 35 -14.23 1.92 14.34
N GLU A 36 -15.57 1.82 14.29
CA GLU A 36 -16.43 2.93 13.85
C GLU A 36 -16.21 4.19 14.71
N ARG A 37 -16.16 4.06 16.04
CA ARG A 37 -15.90 5.20 16.92
C ARG A 37 -14.54 5.84 16.68
N LEU A 38 -13.50 5.07 16.34
CA LEU A 38 -12.19 5.61 16.01
C LEU A 38 -12.22 6.30 14.64
N ALA A 39 -12.88 5.70 13.65
CA ALA A 39 -13.06 6.30 12.34
C ALA A 39 -13.80 7.65 12.39
N GLU A 40 -14.81 7.78 13.25
CA GLU A 40 -15.54 9.03 13.49
C GLU A 40 -14.66 10.18 14.02
N MET A 41 -13.51 9.88 14.63
CA MET A 41 -12.56 10.89 15.11
C MET A 41 -11.69 11.46 13.99
N SER A 42 -11.64 10.82 12.82
CA SER A 42 -10.96 11.32 11.62
C SER A 42 -11.99 11.87 10.63
N PRO A 43 -12.04 13.21 10.41
CA PRO A 43 -12.93 13.79 9.40
C PRO A 43 -12.76 13.16 8.02
N PHE A 44 -11.52 12.83 7.62
CA PHE A 44 -11.26 12.16 6.35
C PHE A 44 -11.87 10.76 6.33
N LEU A 45 -11.50 9.88 7.27
CA LEU A 45 -11.93 8.48 7.27
C LEU A 45 -13.45 8.37 7.38
N ARG A 46 -14.07 9.15 8.27
CA ARG A 46 -15.53 9.23 8.38
C ARG A 46 -16.20 9.56 7.05
N GLN A 47 -15.73 10.60 6.37
CA GLN A 47 -16.30 11.03 5.10
C GLN A 47 -16.14 9.94 4.03
N GLN A 48 -14.93 9.36 3.90
CA GLN A 48 -14.68 8.34 2.89
C GLN A 48 -15.47 7.06 3.15
N LEU A 49 -15.64 6.63 4.41
CA LEU A 49 -16.50 5.49 4.72
C LEU A 49 -17.96 5.75 4.35
N ALA A 50 -18.47 6.97 4.58
CA ALA A 50 -19.82 7.34 4.17
C ALA A 50 -19.98 7.31 2.64
N ASP A 51 -19.02 7.87 1.91
CA ASP A 51 -19.04 7.92 0.44
C ASP A 51 -18.93 6.53 -0.18
N LEU A 52 -18.00 5.70 0.30
CA LEU A 52 -17.85 4.30 -0.14
C LEU A 52 -19.15 3.51 0.11
N ARG A 53 -19.76 3.63 1.29
CA ARG A 53 -21.05 2.97 1.58
C ARG A 53 -22.16 3.46 0.64
N ALA A 54 -22.23 4.76 0.37
CA ALA A 54 -23.19 5.34 -0.56
C ALA A 54 -22.98 4.83 -2.01
N GLU A 55 -21.73 4.53 -2.38
CA GLU A 55 -21.37 3.93 -3.66
C GLU A 55 -21.55 2.40 -3.73
N GLY A 56 -22.08 1.80 -2.66
CA GLY A 56 -22.39 0.37 -2.58
C GLY A 56 -21.22 -0.52 -2.18
N TRP A 57 -20.19 0.03 -1.55
CA TRP A 57 -19.08 -0.75 -1.03
C TRP A 57 -19.50 -1.59 0.18
N THR A 58 -18.98 -2.81 0.24
CA THR A 58 -19.06 -3.67 1.44
C THR A 58 -17.76 -3.55 2.22
N ILE A 59 -17.85 -3.25 3.51
CA ILE A 59 -16.69 -3.04 4.39
C ILE A 59 -16.90 -3.85 5.66
N GLY A 60 -15.94 -4.72 6.00
CA GLY A 60 -16.05 -5.56 7.18
C GLY A 60 -14.89 -6.52 7.34
N TYR A 61 -15.07 -7.51 8.22
CA TYR A 61 -14.07 -8.54 8.45
C TYR A 61 -14.26 -9.75 7.53
N GLY A 62 -13.18 -10.46 7.24
CA GLY A 62 -13.19 -11.74 6.53
C GLY A 62 -11.91 -12.55 6.78
N ALA A 63 -11.96 -13.82 6.41
CA ALA A 63 -10.79 -14.70 6.43
C ALA A 63 -9.95 -14.44 5.18
N ILE A 64 -8.78 -13.83 5.38
CA ILE A 64 -7.79 -13.50 4.35
C ILE A 64 -6.39 -13.78 4.89
N ASP A 65 -5.40 -13.94 4.00
CA ASP A 65 -4.02 -14.22 4.42
C ASP A 65 -3.21 -12.93 4.70
N SER A 66 -3.73 -11.77 4.31
CA SER A 66 -3.20 -10.43 4.61
C SER A 66 -3.95 -9.79 5.78
N LEU A 67 -3.46 -8.65 6.28
CA LEU A 67 -4.15 -7.89 7.34
C LEU A 67 -5.39 -7.16 6.83
N GLY A 68 -5.32 -6.68 5.59
CA GLY A 68 -6.39 -5.97 4.89
C GLY A 68 -6.35 -6.28 3.40
N ALA A 69 -7.45 -5.98 2.72
CA ALA A 69 -7.57 -6.13 1.29
C ALA A 69 -8.66 -5.24 0.70
N THR A 70 -8.30 -4.47 -0.34
CA THR A 70 -9.23 -3.69 -1.16
C THR A 70 -9.46 -4.36 -2.51
N ARG A 71 -10.72 -4.37 -2.96
CA ARG A 71 -11.16 -4.96 -4.22
C ARG A 71 -12.03 -3.96 -4.97
N MET A 72 -11.44 -3.27 -5.93
CA MET A 72 -12.13 -2.26 -6.74
C MET A 72 -13.32 -2.84 -7.50
N LYS A 73 -13.12 -3.98 -8.18
CA LYS A 73 -14.12 -4.61 -9.07
C LYS A 73 -15.39 -5.05 -8.35
N SER A 74 -15.25 -5.57 -7.13
CA SER A 74 -16.38 -6.02 -6.30
C SER A 74 -16.82 -4.98 -5.28
N LYS A 75 -16.16 -3.81 -5.23
CA LYS A 75 -16.37 -2.77 -4.22
C LYS A 75 -16.34 -3.34 -2.80
N THR A 76 -15.22 -3.96 -2.43
CA THR A 76 -15.08 -4.62 -1.13
C THR A 76 -13.80 -4.19 -0.42
N ILE A 77 -13.91 -3.83 0.85
CA ILE A 77 -12.79 -3.70 1.78
C ILE A 77 -12.95 -4.78 2.85
N VAL A 78 -11.94 -5.65 2.98
CA VAL A 78 -11.92 -6.74 3.94
C VAL A 78 -10.77 -6.52 4.91
N ILE A 79 -11.08 -6.48 6.21
CA ILE A 79 -10.11 -6.52 7.29
C ILE A 79 -9.99 -7.96 7.78
N ASN A 80 -8.78 -8.40 8.12
CA ASN A 80 -8.59 -9.77 8.61
C ASN A 80 -9.34 -9.98 9.92
N GLU A 81 -10.07 -11.08 10.03
CA GLU A 81 -10.84 -11.42 11.23
C GLU A 81 -9.98 -11.59 12.50
N SER A 82 -8.67 -11.86 12.36
CA SER A 82 -7.72 -11.88 13.47
C SER A 82 -7.63 -10.53 14.20
N LEU A 83 -8.02 -9.43 13.57
CA LEU A 83 -7.97 -8.08 14.12
C LEU A 83 -9.24 -7.66 14.89
N LYS A 84 -10.27 -8.51 14.98
CA LYS A 84 -11.54 -8.20 15.68
C LYS A 84 -11.37 -7.76 17.14
N ASN A 85 -10.32 -8.22 17.80
CA ASN A 85 -10.04 -7.86 19.20
C ASN A 85 -8.97 -6.75 19.33
N ASP A 86 -8.54 -6.16 18.22
CA ASP A 86 -7.60 -5.05 18.18
C ASP A 86 -8.17 -3.89 17.36
N PRO A 87 -9.05 -3.06 17.95
CA PRO A 87 -9.69 -1.98 17.22
C PRO A 87 -8.71 -0.88 16.78
N LEU A 88 -7.55 -0.75 17.43
CA LEU A 88 -6.52 0.22 17.03
C LEU A 88 -5.89 -0.24 15.73
N GLU A 89 -5.38 -1.47 15.71
CA GLU A 89 -4.77 -2.06 14.52
C GLU A 89 -5.77 -2.20 13.37
N ALA A 90 -6.99 -2.65 13.64
CA ALA A 90 -8.06 -2.73 12.64
C ALA A 90 -8.39 -1.36 12.02
N THR A 91 -8.36 -0.28 12.81
CA THR A 91 -8.57 1.09 12.29
C THR A 91 -7.40 1.53 11.41
N SER A 92 -6.16 1.23 11.80
CA SER A 92 -4.98 1.54 10.97
C SER A 92 -5.03 0.82 9.62
N VAL A 93 -5.38 -0.47 9.63
CA VAL A 93 -5.53 -1.25 8.40
C VAL A 93 -6.69 -0.72 7.57
N LEU A 94 -7.83 -0.42 8.19
CA LEU A 94 -8.97 0.18 7.48
C LEU A 94 -8.60 1.51 6.81
N ALA A 95 -7.81 2.35 7.48
CA ALA A 95 -7.34 3.60 6.89
C ALA A 95 -6.46 3.36 5.65
N HIS A 96 -5.54 2.40 5.72
CA HIS A 96 -4.71 1.98 4.58
C HIS A 96 -5.59 1.49 3.42
N GLU A 97 -6.54 0.58 3.68
CA GLU A 97 -7.42 0.03 2.65
C GLU A 97 -8.35 1.09 2.04
N VAL A 98 -8.85 2.03 2.84
CA VAL A 98 -9.60 3.19 2.32
C VAL A 98 -8.72 4.03 1.40
N GLY A 99 -7.42 4.14 1.66
CA GLY A 99 -6.44 4.78 0.77
C GLY A 99 -6.43 4.22 -0.66
N HIS A 100 -6.71 2.93 -0.81
CA HIS A 100 -6.83 2.26 -2.11
C HIS A 100 -8.20 2.44 -2.78
N ALA A 101 -9.23 2.93 -2.07
CA ALA A 101 -10.62 2.88 -2.53
C ALA A 101 -11.29 4.25 -2.71
N TYR A 102 -10.85 5.28 -1.97
CA TYR A 102 -11.64 6.50 -1.81
C TYR A 102 -11.87 7.27 -3.13
N PRO A 103 -12.98 8.02 -3.26
CA PRO A 103 -13.23 8.87 -4.44
C PRO A 103 -12.13 9.91 -4.66
N GLY A 104 -11.52 9.91 -5.86
CA GLY A 104 -10.40 10.79 -6.16
C GLY A 104 -9.05 10.30 -5.61
N ARG A 105 -8.95 9.03 -5.22
CA ARG A 105 -7.69 8.37 -4.89
C ARG A 105 -6.63 8.50 -5.97
N PHE A 106 -5.38 8.37 -5.56
CA PHE A 106 -4.30 8.15 -6.49
C PHE A 106 -4.49 6.77 -7.13
N ASP A 107 -4.76 6.78 -8.44
CA ASP A 107 -5.06 5.58 -9.21
C ASP A 107 -3.97 5.36 -10.25
N VAL A 108 -3.49 4.12 -10.34
CA VAL A 108 -2.44 3.71 -11.28
C VAL A 108 -2.85 2.42 -11.94
N GLU A 109 -3.12 2.52 -13.24
CA GLU A 109 -3.34 1.36 -14.08
C GLU A 109 -2.00 0.84 -14.60
N PRO A 110 -1.82 -0.49 -14.72
CA PRO A 110 -0.66 -1.05 -15.38
C PRO A 110 -0.52 -0.48 -16.80
N LEU A 111 0.68 -0.03 -17.12
CA LEU A 111 0.99 0.51 -18.45
C LEU A 111 1.23 -0.65 -19.41
N SER A 112 0.76 -0.51 -20.65
CA SER A 112 1.16 -1.43 -21.73
C SER A 112 2.68 -1.36 -21.98
N PRO A 113 3.29 -2.46 -22.47
CA PRO A 113 4.68 -2.44 -22.88
C PRO A 113 4.90 -1.51 -24.07
N ARG A 114 6.09 -0.91 -24.12
CA ARG A 114 6.56 -0.23 -25.32
C ARG A 114 7.03 -1.27 -26.33
N SER A 115 7.01 -0.94 -27.61
CA SER A 115 7.33 -1.88 -28.70
C SER A 115 8.74 -2.49 -28.61
N ASP A 116 9.66 -1.84 -27.92
CA ASP A 116 11.06 -2.23 -27.73
C ASP A 116 11.38 -2.63 -26.28
N GLU A 117 10.38 -2.65 -25.40
CA GLU A 117 10.54 -2.97 -23.98
C GLU A 117 10.41 -4.47 -23.75
N ASP A 118 11.32 -5.03 -22.95
CA ASP A 118 11.22 -6.42 -22.53
C ASP A 118 10.45 -6.56 -21.20
N TYR A 119 10.22 -7.81 -20.79
CA TYR A 119 9.44 -8.10 -19.58
C TYR A 119 10.04 -7.48 -18.32
N ASP A 120 11.37 -7.48 -18.17
CA ASP A 120 12.02 -7.01 -16.95
C ASP A 120 11.88 -5.48 -16.82
N ASP A 121 12.11 -4.75 -17.91
CA ASP A 121 11.94 -3.28 -17.95
C ASP A 121 10.47 -2.88 -17.72
N TRP A 122 9.54 -3.61 -18.37
CA TRP A 122 8.10 -3.40 -18.17
C TRP A 122 7.68 -3.69 -16.73
N LEU A 123 8.18 -4.78 -16.15
CA LEU A 123 7.86 -5.19 -14.78
C LEU A 123 8.37 -4.16 -13.78
N GLU A 124 9.60 -3.68 -13.90
CA GLU A 124 10.15 -2.65 -13.00
C GLU A 124 9.31 -1.38 -13.01
N ARG A 125 8.92 -0.92 -14.21
CA ARG A 125 8.09 0.28 -14.38
C ARG A 125 6.70 0.12 -13.77
N ASN A 126 6.08 -1.05 -13.90
CA ASN A 126 4.76 -1.30 -13.32
C ASN A 126 4.81 -1.57 -11.81
N LEU A 127 5.87 -2.21 -11.30
CA LEU A 127 6.11 -2.33 -9.86
C LEU A 127 6.38 -0.98 -9.22
N TRP A 128 7.02 -0.04 -9.92
CA TRP A 128 7.13 1.35 -9.46
C TRP A 128 5.76 2.02 -9.30
N LEU A 129 4.88 1.90 -10.31
CA LEU A 129 3.52 2.42 -10.22
C LEU A 129 2.76 1.82 -9.04
N ARG A 130 2.85 0.51 -8.86
CA ARG A 130 2.21 -0.16 -7.73
C ARG A 130 2.72 0.37 -6.39
N ARG A 131 4.03 0.61 -6.25
CA ARG A 131 4.60 1.22 -5.05
C ARG A 131 4.10 2.64 -4.81
N LEU A 132 3.89 3.45 -5.84
CA LEU A 132 3.28 4.77 -5.69
C LEU A 132 1.85 4.70 -5.12
N SER A 133 1.08 3.68 -5.49
CA SER A 133 -0.25 3.43 -4.92
C SER A 133 -0.18 2.98 -3.45
N GLU A 134 0.72 2.05 -3.10
CA GLU A 134 0.94 1.68 -1.69
C GLU A 134 1.41 2.87 -0.84
N ALA A 135 2.31 3.69 -1.40
CA ALA A 135 2.77 4.91 -0.75
C ALA A 135 1.63 5.90 -0.46
N GLU A 136 0.67 6.06 -1.37
CA GLU A 136 -0.51 6.89 -1.10
C GLU A 136 -1.34 6.32 0.06
N SER A 137 -1.59 5.01 0.07
CA SER A 137 -2.37 4.36 1.12
C SER A 137 -1.71 4.47 2.50
N GLU A 138 -0.39 4.38 2.56
CA GLU A 138 0.38 4.67 3.77
C GLU A 138 0.26 6.13 4.23
N LEU A 139 0.33 7.10 3.30
CA LEU A 139 0.13 8.52 3.62
C LEU A 139 -1.31 8.80 4.10
N VAL A 140 -2.31 8.10 3.57
CA VAL A 140 -3.69 8.15 4.06
C VAL A 140 -3.78 7.59 5.47
N ALA A 141 -3.15 6.44 5.76
CA ALA A 141 -3.11 5.88 7.11
C ALA A 141 -2.44 6.86 8.11
N ALA A 142 -1.34 7.52 7.70
CA ALA A 142 -0.68 8.56 8.49
C ALA A 142 -1.58 9.77 8.75
N GLN A 143 -2.34 10.21 7.74
CA GLN A 143 -3.34 11.27 7.89
C GLN A 143 -4.39 10.90 8.94
N VAL A 144 -5.01 9.73 8.82
CA VAL A 144 -6.05 9.26 9.75
C VAL A 144 -5.49 9.18 11.17
N ARG A 145 -4.30 8.57 11.35
CA ARG A 145 -3.62 8.52 12.65
C ARG A 145 -3.43 9.92 13.24
N SER A 146 -2.98 10.89 12.43
CA SER A 146 -2.79 12.27 12.86
C SER A 146 -4.10 12.96 13.24
N GLU A 147 -5.17 12.76 12.48
CA GLU A 147 -6.49 13.34 12.75
C GLU A 147 -7.09 12.81 14.06
N ILE A 148 -7.06 11.49 14.27
CA ILE A 148 -7.54 10.86 15.51
C ILE A 148 -6.79 11.41 16.72
N ARG A 149 -5.46 11.47 16.66
CA ARG A 149 -4.63 12.02 17.75
C ARG A 149 -4.92 13.50 18.01
N SER A 150 -5.10 14.29 16.95
CA SER A 150 -5.44 15.71 17.07
C SER A 150 -6.83 15.94 17.69
N GLY A 151 -7.75 14.99 17.49
CA GLY A 151 -9.06 14.95 18.15
C GLY A 151 -9.04 14.43 19.59
N GLY A 152 -7.86 14.18 20.18
CA GLY A 152 -7.71 13.62 21.53
C GLY A 152 -7.92 12.10 21.61
N GLY A 153 -7.94 11.41 20.47
CA GLY A 153 -8.05 9.97 20.37
C GLY A 153 -6.74 9.23 20.63
N PRO A 154 -6.80 7.89 20.75
CA PRO A 154 -5.61 7.07 20.92
C PRO A 154 -4.75 7.04 19.66
N ASP A 155 -3.51 6.60 19.82
CA ASP A 155 -2.66 6.23 18.69
C ASP A 155 -3.14 4.88 18.14
N ILE A 156 -3.55 4.85 16.87
CA ILE A 156 -4.01 3.64 16.18
C ILE A 156 -2.85 2.73 15.72
N GLY A 157 -1.60 3.13 15.94
CA GLY A 157 -0.42 2.31 15.68
C GLY A 157 -0.14 2.08 14.19
N ARG A 158 0.72 1.08 13.90
CA ARG A 158 1.00 0.46 12.58
C ARG A 158 1.37 1.35 11.39
N VAL A 159 1.52 2.66 11.58
CA VAL A 159 2.10 3.59 10.60
C VAL A 159 3.54 3.88 10.98
N GLU A 160 4.48 3.60 10.08
CA GLU A 160 5.91 3.82 10.31
C GLU A 160 6.23 5.29 10.60
N ASP A 161 7.23 5.54 11.46
CA ASP A 161 7.66 6.90 11.80
C ASP A 161 8.18 7.67 10.57
N TYR A 162 8.76 6.97 9.58
CA TYR A 162 9.16 7.56 8.31
C TYR A 162 7.95 8.13 7.56
N THR A 163 6.88 7.34 7.40
CA THR A 163 5.62 7.76 6.78
C THR A 163 5.01 8.96 7.50
N VAL A 164 5.01 8.93 8.84
CA VAL A 164 4.50 10.05 9.65
C VAL A 164 5.34 11.30 9.46
N GLY A 165 6.67 11.16 9.37
CA GLY A 165 7.57 12.25 9.04
C GLY A 165 7.26 12.88 7.69
N LEU A 166 7.05 12.07 6.66
CA LEU A 166 6.65 12.54 5.33
C LEU A 166 5.30 13.26 5.36
N TYR A 167 4.29 12.70 6.04
CA TYR A 167 2.98 13.33 6.18
C TYR A 167 3.06 14.70 6.87
N HIS A 168 3.86 14.82 7.94
CA HIS A 168 4.08 16.12 8.59
C HIS A 168 4.83 17.11 7.70
N ALA A 169 5.79 16.65 6.89
CA ALA A 169 6.48 17.50 5.92
C ALA A 169 5.51 18.04 4.84
N ILE A 170 4.50 17.28 4.44
CA ILE A 170 3.41 17.76 3.57
C ILE A 170 2.64 18.87 4.28
N GLY A 171 2.20 18.65 5.52
CA GLY A 171 1.44 19.65 6.29
C GLY A 171 2.22 20.94 6.55
N ALA A 172 3.55 20.86 6.62
CA ALA A 172 4.44 22.01 6.77
C ALA A 172 4.75 22.73 5.43
N GLY A 173 4.28 22.21 4.30
CA GLY A 173 4.58 22.74 2.97
C GLY A 173 6.03 22.53 2.52
N VAL A 174 6.76 21.62 3.16
CA VAL A 174 8.15 21.25 2.81
C VAL A 174 8.19 20.28 1.63
N LEU A 175 7.20 19.38 1.56
CA LEU A 175 7.00 18.47 0.44
C LEU A 175 5.60 18.65 -0.14
N SER A 176 5.48 18.50 -1.43
CA SER A 176 4.20 18.14 -2.05
C SER A 176 3.84 16.69 -1.71
N ARG A 177 2.56 16.33 -1.89
CA ARG A 177 2.10 14.95 -1.72
C ARG A 177 2.77 14.00 -2.72
N ASP A 178 3.06 14.48 -3.92
CA ASP A 178 3.70 13.70 -4.99
C ASP A 178 5.15 13.37 -4.62
N GLU A 179 5.93 14.36 -4.16
CA GLU A 179 7.30 14.15 -3.68
C GLU A 179 7.35 13.19 -2.47
N ALA A 180 6.36 13.27 -1.58
CA ALA A 180 6.26 12.33 -0.47
C ALA A 180 5.98 10.90 -0.93
N ARG A 181 5.13 10.70 -1.95
CA ARG A 181 4.87 9.37 -2.54
C ARG A 181 6.11 8.78 -3.20
N GLU A 182 6.88 9.60 -3.91
CA GLU A 182 8.15 9.17 -4.53
C GLU A 182 9.15 8.72 -3.46
N ARG A 183 9.37 9.53 -2.42
CA ARG A 183 10.27 9.18 -1.30
C ARG A 183 9.83 7.96 -0.52
N MET A 184 8.51 7.75 -0.41
CA MET A 184 7.95 6.57 0.23
C MET A 184 8.13 5.34 -0.66
N THR A 185 7.96 5.48 -1.97
CA THR A 185 8.20 4.40 -2.95
C THR A 185 9.63 3.90 -2.94
N GLU A 186 10.61 4.79 -2.73
CA GLU A 186 12.02 4.44 -2.56
C GLU A 186 12.29 3.72 -1.23
N HIS A 187 11.51 4.00 -0.19
CA HIS A 187 11.63 3.39 1.15
C HIS A 187 10.95 2.02 1.25
N LEU A 188 9.91 1.77 0.46
CA LEU A 188 9.20 0.49 0.45
C LEU A 188 10.11 -0.65 -0.06
N ASP A 189 10.33 -1.66 0.80
CA ASP A 189 11.21 -2.79 0.51
C ASP A 189 10.69 -3.64 -0.67
N TRP A 190 11.61 -3.94 -1.59
CA TRP A 190 11.44 -4.78 -2.77
C TRP A 190 10.87 -6.17 -2.45
N TYR A 191 11.27 -6.80 -1.33
CA TYR A 191 10.83 -8.17 -0.99
C TYR A 191 9.32 -8.28 -0.75
N SER A 192 8.67 -7.18 -0.38
CA SER A 192 7.22 -7.10 -0.16
C SER A 192 6.40 -7.22 -1.45
N PHE A 193 7.04 -7.15 -2.63
CA PHE A 193 6.36 -7.07 -3.93
C PHE A 193 6.43 -8.35 -4.76
N GLU A 194 6.89 -9.47 -4.20
CA GLU A 194 6.86 -10.78 -4.91
C GLU A 194 5.44 -11.16 -5.38
N TYR A 195 4.42 -10.83 -4.58
CA TYR A 195 3.02 -11.03 -4.96
C TYR A 195 2.67 -10.21 -6.22
N TYR A 196 2.99 -8.91 -6.21
CA TYR A 196 2.74 -8.04 -7.35
C TYR A 196 3.49 -8.48 -8.58
N ARG A 197 4.73 -8.96 -8.42
CA ARG A 197 5.49 -9.56 -9.51
C ARG A 197 4.74 -10.73 -10.14
N SER A 198 4.20 -11.66 -9.34
CA SER A 198 3.46 -12.81 -9.87
C SER A 198 2.21 -12.39 -10.66
N GLU A 199 1.48 -11.37 -10.22
CA GLU A 199 0.31 -10.87 -10.95
C GLU A 199 0.70 -10.16 -12.25
N HIS A 200 1.78 -9.38 -12.24
CA HIS A 200 2.32 -8.75 -13.45
C HIS A 200 2.85 -9.78 -14.45
N GLU A 201 3.46 -10.86 -13.98
CA GLU A 201 3.89 -12.00 -14.81
C GLU A 201 2.71 -12.63 -15.54
N LYS A 202 1.63 -12.93 -14.80
CA LYS A 202 0.38 -13.48 -15.38
C LYS A 202 -0.26 -12.50 -16.38
N LEU A 203 -0.23 -11.20 -16.09
CA LEU A 203 -0.74 -10.16 -16.98
C LEU A 203 0.07 -10.14 -18.29
N TRP A 204 1.40 -10.13 -18.17
CA TRP A 204 2.32 -10.15 -19.30
C TRP A 204 2.10 -11.37 -20.18
N ASP A 205 2.13 -12.57 -19.60
CA ASP A 205 2.01 -13.80 -20.37
C ASP A 205 0.64 -13.91 -21.05
N ARG A 206 -0.41 -13.38 -20.43
CA ARG A 206 -1.76 -13.37 -20.99
C ARG A 206 -1.92 -12.37 -22.14
N GLN A 207 -1.29 -11.20 -22.06
CA GLN A 207 -1.60 -10.07 -22.95
C GLN A 207 -0.51 -9.77 -23.97
N TYR A 208 0.75 -10.06 -23.65
CA TYR A 208 1.90 -9.54 -24.40
C TYR A 208 2.86 -10.62 -24.90
N ALA A 209 2.76 -11.87 -24.42
CA ALA A 209 3.65 -12.94 -24.85
C ALA A 209 3.71 -13.15 -26.37
N ASP A 210 2.57 -13.04 -27.07
CA ASP A 210 2.50 -13.21 -28.52
C ASP A 210 3.27 -12.12 -29.31
N THR A 211 3.51 -10.97 -28.70
CA THR A 211 4.13 -9.80 -29.35
C THR A 211 5.51 -9.46 -28.80
N HIS A 212 5.78 -9.77 -27.53
CA HIS A 212 7.00 -9.38 -26.82
C HIS A 212 7.77 -10.60 -26.25
N GLY A 213 7.26 -11.83 -26.45
CA GLY A 213 7.82 -13.07 -25.90
C GLY A 213 7.37 -13.33 -24.45
N PRO A 214 7.48 -14.57 -23.94
CA PRO A 214 7.02 -14.93 -22.61
C PRO A 214 7.94 -14.37 -21.51
N SER A 215 7.40 -14.18 -20.32
CA SER A 215 8.09 -13.64 -19.13
C SER A 215 9.33 -14.46 -18.70
N VAL A 216 9.29 -15.77 -18.91
CA VAL A 216 10.27 -16.76 -18.41
C VAL A 216 11.41 -17.10 -19.37
N GLU A 217 11.37 -16.67 -20.64
CA GLU A 217 12.37 -17.11 -21.64
C GLU A 217 13.81 -16.61 -21.39
N ARG A 218 14.02 -15.68 -20.44
CA ARG A 218 15.32 -15.02 -20.22
C ARG A 218 16.14 -15.58 -19.05
N TRP A 219 15.50 -16.07 -17.99
CA TRP A 219 16.21 -16.62 -16.82
C TRP A 219 16.98 -17.91 -17.16
N ASP A 220 16.49 -18.68 -18.14
CA ASP A 220 17.20 -19.86 -18.65
C ASP A 220 18.30 -19.52 -19.69
N ARG A 221 18.28 -18.32 -20.27
CA ARG A 221 19.24 -17.90 -21.31
C ARG A 221 20.46 -17.19 -20.73
N ALA A 222 20.32 -16.56 -19.56
CA ALA A 222 21.41 -15.92 -18.84
C ALA A 222 21.79 -16.79 -17.62
N GLY A 223 22.72 -17.73 -17.81
CA GLY A 223 23.32 -18.45 -16.69
C GLY A 223 23.84 -17.47 -15.62
N SER A 224 23.15 -17.44 -14.48
CA SER A 224 23.51 -16.72 -13.25
C SER A 224 24.13 -15.33 -13.44
N SER A 225 23.31 -14.31 -13.66
CA SER A 225 23.64 -12.97 -13.20
C SER A 225 22.60 -12.59 -12.16
N GLY A 226 23.05 -12.24 -10.96
CA GLY A 226 22.23 -11.92 -9.79
C GLY A 226 21.26 -10.74 -10.03
N PRO A 227 20.63 -10.23 -8.95
CA PRO A 227 19.54 -9.26 -9.07
C PRO A 227 19.90 -8.08 -9.98
N PRO A 228 18.93 -7.54 -10.73
CA PRO A 228 19.16 -6.43 -11.66
C PRO A 228 19.88 -5.27 -10.96
N LYS A 229 20.83 -4.65 -11.67
CA LYS A 229 21.56 -3.49 -11.15
C LYS A 229 20.57 -2.34 -11.00
N MET A 230 20.45 -1.84 -9.76
CA MET A 230 19.61 -0.68 -9.46
C MET A 230 19.93 0.49 -10.40
N PRO A 231 18.92 1.29 -10.80
CA PRO A 231 19.15 2.65 -11.26
C PRO A 231 20.02 3.37 -10.24
N GLN A 232 21.04 4.10 -10.69
CA GLN A 232 21.86 4.88 -9.78
C GLN A 232 20.95 5.89 -9.06
N PRO A 233 21.05 6.01 -7.72
CA PRO A 233 20.31 7.03 -7.00
C PRO A 233 20.61 8.40 -7.63
N ILE A 234 19.57 9.21 -7.78
CA ILE A 234 19.73 10.62 -8.15
C ILE A 234 20.67 11.23 -7.10
N PRO A 235 21.77 11.88 -7.51
CA PRO A 235 22.81 12.29 -6.56
C PRO A 235 22.21 13.15 -5.45
N GLU A 236 22.51 12.78 -4.21
CA GLU A 236 22.17 13.53 -3.00
C GLU A 236 22.78 14.93 -3.07
N THR A 237 22.07 15.89 -3.67
CA THR A 237 22.34 17.29 -3.39
C THR A 237 21.68 17.62 -2.07
N SER A 238 22.48 17.53 -1.02
CA SER A 238 22.27 18.12 0.32
C SER A 238 20.99 17.74 1.04
N ASN A 239 21.08 16.70 1.88
CA ASN A 239 20.24 16.52 3.06
C ASN A 239 20.37 17.73 3.99
N PRO A 240 19.32 18.56 4.22
CA PRO A 240 19.38 19.69 5.14
C PRO A 240 19.02 19.32 6.60
N TYR A 241 18.96 18.04 6.94
CA TYR A 241 18.54 17.55 8.26
C TYR A 241 19.61 16.71 8.99
N GLN A 242 20.89 17.05 8.79
CA GLN A 242 21.94 16.80 9.80
C GLN A 242 22.29 18.08 10.55
#